data_AF-A0A9Q1FIN3-F1
#
_entry.id   AF-A0A9Q1FIN3-F1
#
_cell.length_a   1.000
_cell.length_b   1.000
_cell.length_c   1.000
_cell.angle_alpha   90.00
_cell.angle_beta   90.00
_cell.angle_gamma   90.00
#
_symmetry.space_group_name_H-M   'P 1'
#
loop_
_entity.id
_entity.type
_entity.pdbx_description
1 polymer ?
#
loop_
_entity_poly.entity_id
_entity_poly.type
_entity_poly.pdbx_seq_one_letter_code
_entity_poly.pdbx_strand_id
1 'polypeptide(L)'
;MTCPEPSAWRVCFLSFRGKCSVALLNETEAVLSYLDKEDTFFYSLVYDPTQKTLLADKGEIRVGPRFQADVPDMLQEGEPDERDLSKLEEKMWDPHCPLTSKQIDQFLVVARAVGTFARALDCSSSVRQPSLHMSAAAASRDITLFHAMDTLHRHGYDLSSAISVLVPQGGPVLCRDEMEEWSASEANLFEEALEKYGKDFNDIRQDFVSDG
;
A
#
# COMPACT_ATOMS: atom_id res chain seq x y z
N MET A 1 -32.60 27.62 -2.49
CA MET A 1 -32.65 27.33 -1.05
C MET A 1 -33.32 25.98 -0.87
N THR A 2 -32.78 25.21 0.07
CA THR A 2 -33.31 23.96 0.64
C THR A 2 -33.34 22.72 -0.26
N CYS A 3 -32.22 21.98 -0.25
CA CYS A 3 -32.22 20.50 -0.07
C CYS A 3 -32.90 20.14 1.27
N PRO A 4 -33.26 18.87 1.60
CA PRO A 4 -32.99 17.57 0.97
C PRO A 4 -34.27 16.66 0.89
N GLU A 5 -34.27 15.43 0.37
CA GLU A 5 -34.15 14.21 1.21
C GLU A 5 -33.96 12.91 0.40
N PRO A 6 -33.34 11.89 1.01
CA PRO A 6 -33.00 10.61 0.40
C PRO A 6 -34.07 9.59 0.75
N SER A 7 -34.88 9.12 -0.19
CA SER A 7 -35.86 8.12 0.26
C SER A 7 -36.38 7.24 -0.84
N ALA A 8 -35.79 6.05 -0.84
CA ALA A 8 -36.48 4.78 -0.88
C ALA A 8 -37.33 4.57 -2.14
N TRP A 9 -36.86 3.64 -2.96
CA TRP A 9 -37.72 2.87 -3.87
C TRP A 9 -38.84 2.20 -3.05
N ARG A 10 -39.88 2.96 -2.65
CA ARG A 10 -41.11 2.42 -2.11
C ARG A 10 -41.94 1.96 -3.30
N VAL A 11 -41.54 0.82 -3.86
CA VAL A 11 -42.47 0.06 -4.67
C VAL A 11 -43.55 -0.42 -3.71
N CYS A 12 -44.79 0.02 -3.94
CA CYS A 12 -45.91 -0.38 -3.10
C CYS A 12 -46.01 -1.91 -3.11
N PHE A 13 -46.11 -2.57 -1.95
CA PHE A 13 -46.11 -4.03 -1.91
C PHE A 13 -47.29 -4.63 -2.70
N LEU A 14 -48.39 -3.89 -2.80
CA LEU A 14 -49.57 -4.20 -3.62
C LEU A 14 -49.27 -4.26 -5.14
N SER A 15 -48.14 -3.70 -5.58
CA SER A 15 -47.70 -3.74 -6.98
C SER A 15 -47.05 -5.08 -7.36
N PHE A 16 -46.61 -5.88 -6.37
CA PHE A 16 -46.08 -7.22 -6.62
C PHE A 16 -47.22 -8.23 -6.76
N ARG A 17 -47.35 -8.82 -7.95
CA ARG A 17 -48.36 -9.84 -8.24
C ARG A 17 -47.85 -11.28 -8.08
N GLY A 18 -46.55 -11.46 -7.90
CA GLY A 18 -45.90 -12.75 -7.79
C GLY A 18 -44.39 -12.61 -7.58
N LYS A 19 -43.72 -13.73 -7.28
CA LYS A 19 -42.25 -13.82 -7.24
C LYS A 19 -41.77 -14.41 -8.56
N CYS A 20 -40.64 -13.93 -9.06
CA CYS A 20 -39.96 -14.51 -10.21
C CYS A 20 -38.49 -14.75 -9.91
N SER A 21 -37.88 -15.64 -10.69
CA SER A 21 -36.44 -15.93 -10.67
C SER A 21 -35.81 -15.40 -11.94
N VAL A 22 -34.80 -14.52 -11.81
CA VAL A 22 -34.06 -13.97 -12.94
C VAL A 22 -32.59 -14.36 -12.80
N ALA A 23 -32.04 -15.07 -13.78
CA ALA A 23 -30.66 -15.55 -13.77
C ALA A 23 -29.86 -15.03 -14.98
N LEU A 24 -28.53 -15.00 -14.87
CA LEU A 24 -27.66 -14.74 -16.02
C LEU A 24 -27.72 -15.94 -16.97
N LEU A 25 -27.88 -15.71 -18.27
CA LEU A 25 -27.87 -16.80 -19.25
C LEU A 25 -26.50 -17.47 -19.29
N ASN A 26 -26.45 -18.75 -18.92
CA ASN A 26 -25.29 -19.58 -19.14
C ASN A 26 -25.27 -20.07 -20.60
N GLU A 27 -24.20 -19.78 -21.33
CA GLU A 27 -24.08 -20.12 -22.76
C GLU A 27 -24.01 -21.64 -23.02
N THR A 28 -23.70 -22.44 -21.99
CA THR A 28 -23.70 -23.90 -22.10
C THR A 28 -25.07 -24.55 -21.89
N GLU A 29 -26.08 -23.78 -21.45
CA GLU A 29 -27.43 -24.28 -21.18
C GLU A 29 -28.39 -23.91 -22.30
N ALA A 30 -29.39 -24.77 -22.55
CA ALA A 30 -30.39 -24.49 -23.56
C ALA A 30 -31.30 -23.34 -23.10
N VAL A 31 -31.47 -22.30 -23.91
CA VAL A 31 -32.35 -21.15 -23.57
C VAL A 31 -33.77 -21.60 -23.16
N LEU A 32 -34.27 -22.67 -23.77
CA LEU A 32 -35.57 -23.24 -23.46
C LEU A 32 -35.67 -23.81 -22.03
N SER A 33 -34.57 -24.30 -21.44
CA SER A 33 -34.61 -24.82 -20.05
C SER A 33 -34.88 -23.74 -19.01
N TYR A 34 -34.62 -22.48 -19.34
CA TYR A 34 -34.98 -21.33 -18.49
C TYR A 34 -36.46 -20.96 -18.61
N LEU A 35 -37.12 -21.33 -19.72
CA LEU A 35 -38.53 -21.02 -20.01
C LEU A 35 -39.48 -22.18 -19.67
N ASP A 36 -38.95 -23.35 -19.30
CA ASP A 36 -39.74 -24.50 -18.87
C ASP A 36 -40.48 -24.26 -17.54
N LYS A 37 -40.17 -23.18 -16.81
CA LYS A 37 -40.83 -22.76 -15.58
C LYS A 37 -41.47 -21.39 -15.78
N GLU A 38 -42.77 -21.27 -15.47
CA GLU A 38 -43.57 -20.05 -15.73
C GLU A 38 -43.02 -18.78 -15.05
N ASP A 39 -42.31 -18.90 -13.94
CA ASP A 39 -41.76 -17.78 -13.15
C ASP A 39 -40.24 -17.59 -13.32
N THR A 40 -39.62 -18.15 -14.37
CA THR A 40 -38.17 -18.07 -14.59
C THR A 40 -37.83 -17.26 -15.85
N PHE A 41 -36.91 -16.31 -15.70
CA PHE A 41 -36.41 -15.44 -16.75
C PHE A 41 -34.89 -15.44 -16.75
N PHE A 42 -34.29 -14.99 -17.86
CA PHE A 42 -32.86 -14.77 -17.96
C PHE A 42 -32.52 -13.40 -18.53
N TYR A 43 -31.30 -12.92 -18.30
CA TYR A 43 -30.73 -11.77 -18.98
C TYR A 43 -29.34 -12.12 -19.54
N SER A 44 -28.98 -11.49 -20.66
CA SER A 44 -27.68 -11.67 -21.32
C SER A 44 -26.97 -10.35 -21.65
N LEU A 45 -27.67 -9.22 -21.46
CA LEU A 45 -27.20 -7.87 -21.76
C LEU A 45 -27.66 -6.93 -20.65
N VAL A 46 -26.86 -5.91 -20.39
CA VAL A 46 -27.21 -4.77 -19.53
C VAL A 46 -27.61 -3.62 -20.43
N TYR A 47 -28.81 -3.06 -20.22
CA TYR A 47 -29.28 -1.88 -20.96
C TYR A 47 -29.03 -0.62 -20.14
N ASP A 48 -28.30 0.34 -20.69
CA ASP A 48 -28.19 1.69 -20.16
C ASP A 48 -29.36 2.52 -20.68
N PRO A 49 -30.36 2.88 -19.85
CA PRO A 49 -31.53 3.63 -20.30
C PRO A 49 -31.24 5.10 -20.63
N THR A 50 -30.14 5.66 -20.15
CA THR A 50 -29.73 7.04 -20.41
C THR A 50 -29.01 7.15 -21.73
N GLN A 51 -28.06 6.25 -21.99
CA GLN A 51 -27.29 6.22 -23.24
C GLN A 51 -27.98 5.43 -24.36
N LYS A 52 -29.03 4.66 -24.02
CA LYS A 52 -29.75 3.75 -24.92
C LYS A 52 -28.84 2.70 -25.56
N THR A 53 -27.83 2.25 -24.81
CA THR A 53 -26.84 1.27 -25.25
C THR A 53 -27.07 -0.08 -24.58
N LEU A 54 -26.71 -1.14 -25.29
CA LEU A 54 -26.67 -2.50 -24.75
C LEU A 54 -25.21 -2.87 -24.52
N LEU A 55 -24.85 -3.16 -23.28
CA LEU A 55 -23.54 -3.65 -22.88
C LEU A 55 -23.65 -5.15 -22.63
N ALA A 56 -22.86 -5.92 -23.36
CA ALA A 56 -22.60 -7.29 -22.97
C ALA A 56 -21.58 -7.25 -21.82
N ASP A 57 -21.93 -7.77 -20.66
CA ASP A 57 -20.94 -8.01 -19.60
C ASP A 57 -20.15 -9.26 -19.98
N LYS A 58 -19.19 -9.09 -20.90
CA LYS A 58 -18.29 -10.15 -21.36
C LYS A 58 -16.86 -9.70 -21.17
N GLY A 59 -16.32 -9.96 -19.99
CA GLY A 59 -14.88 -10.17 -19.87
C GLY A 59 -14.52 -11.43 -20.67
N GLU A 60 -13.88 -11.27 -21.83
CA GLU A 60 -13.48 -12.39 -22.68
C GLU A 60 -12.06 -12.83 -22.35
N ILE A 61 -11.88 -14.11 -22.03
CA ILE A 61 -10.54 -14.70 -21.90
C ILE A 61 -9.98 -14.92 -23.31
N ARG A 62 -8.82 -14.34 -23.59
CA ARG A 62 -8.21 -14.43 -24.92
C ARG A 62 -7.22 -15.59 -24.95
N VAL A 63 -7.41 -16.48 -25.93
CA VAL A 63 -6.57 -17.66 -26.15
C VAL A 63 -5.80 -17.48 -27.46
N GLY A 64 -4.48 -17.66 -27.41
CA GLY A 64 -3.58 -17.63 -28.56
C GLY A 64 -2.16 -17.22 -28.15
N PRO A 65 -1.14 -17.50 -28.99
CA PRO A 65 0.27 -17.30 -28.65
C PRO A 65 0.67 -15.85 -28.32
N ARG A 66 -0.22 -14.87 -28.56
CA ARG A 66 -0.05 -13.47 -28.16
C ARG A 66 -0.53 -13.17 -26.73
N PHE A 67 -1.17 -14.14 -26.09
CA PHE A 67 -1.83 -14.01 -24.79
C PHE A 67 -1.32 -15.05 -23.79
N GLN A 68 -0.98 -16.27 -24.23
CA GLN A 68 -0.31 -17.24 -23.36
C GLN A 68 1.18 -16.95 -23.24
N ALA A 69 1.71 -17.17 -22.04
CA ALA A 69 3.15 -17.26 -21.83
C ALA A 69 3.67 -18.60 -22.36
N ASP A 70 4.89 -18.61 -22.88
CA ASP A 70 5.61 -19.84 -23.15
C ASP A 70 5.94 -20.51 -21.81
N VAL A 71 5.50 -21.75 -21.65
CA VAL A 71 5.72 -22.53 -20.43
C VAL A 71 7.16 -23.05 -20.46
N PRO A 72 8.01 -22.67 -19.49
CA PRO A 72 9.37 -23.20 -19.42
C PRO A 72 9.35 -24.72 -19.21
N ASP A 73 10.27 -25.42 -19.87
CA ASP A 73 10.44 -26.85 -19.67
C ASP A 73 10.87 -27.15 -18.24
N MET A 74 10.42 -28.29 -17.72
CA MET A 74 10.83 -28.76 -16.41
C MET A 74 12.29 -29.21 -16.45
N LEU A 75 13.11 -28.70 -15.52
CA LEU A 75 14.50 -29.10 -15.36
C LEU A 75 14.60 -30.59 -15.01
N GLN A 76 15.63 -31.25 -15.54
CA GLN A 76 15.88 -32.67 -15.24
C GLN A 76 16.44 -32.84 -13.82
N GLU A 77 16.32 -34.05 -13.27
CA GLU A 77 16.89 -34.35 -11.96
C GLU A 77 18.41 -34.11 -11.94
N GLY A 78 18.85 -33.17 -11.09
CA GLY A 78 20.25 -32.79 -10.95
C GLY A 78 20.71 -31.64 -11.85
N GLU A 79 19.85 -31.13 -12.73
CA GLU A 79 20.13 -29.93 -13.53
C GLU A 79 19.94 -28.66 -12.67
N PRO A 80 20.94 -27.76 -12.59
CA PRO A 80 20.79 -26.49 -11.88
C PRO A 80 20.00 -25.49 -12.72
N ASP A 81 19.27 -24.58 -12.06
CA ASP A 81 18.45 -23.53 -12.71
C ASP A 81 19.26 -22.28 -13.13
N GLU A 82 20.58 -22.31 -12.99
CA GLU A 82 21.56 -21.25 -13.31
C GLU A 82 21.29 -19.86 -12.71
N ARG A 83 20.32 -19.73 -11.78
CA ARG A 83 19.97 -18.45 -11.17
C ARG A 83 20.96 -18.06 -10.08
N ASP A 84 21.52 -16.87 -10.23
CA ASP A 84 22.37 -16.25 -9.21
C ASP A 84 21.50 -15.45 -8.22
N LEU A 85 21.18 -16.06 -7.08
CA LEU A 85 20.34 -15.44 -6.06
C LEU A 85 20.91 -14.13 -5.51
N SER A 86 22.25 -13.97 -5.50
CA SER A 86 22.89 -12.74 -4.99
C SER A 86 22.59 -11.51 -5.83
N LYS A 87 22.16 -11.69 -7.09
CA LYS A 87 21.71 -10.61 -7.99
C LYS A 87 20.21 -10.37 -7.94
N LEU A 88 19.46 -11.28 -7.33
CA LEU A 88 17.99 -11.25 -7.30
C LEU A 88 17.46 -10.77 -5.95
N GLU A 89 18.17 -11.09 -4.87
CA GLU A 89 17.74 -10.78 -3.52
C GLU A 89 18.91 -10.54 -2.57
N GLU A 90 18.65 -9.71 -1.56
CA GLU A 90 19.52 -9.49 -0.40
C GLU A 90 18.72 -9.79 0.87
N LYS A 91 19.28 -10.59 1.77
CA LYS A 91 18.63 -10.85 3.06
C LYS A 91 18.73 -9.59 3.92
N MET A 92 17.60 -9.07 4.35
CA MET A 92 17.52 -7.89 5.22
C MET A 92 17.26 -8.24 6.70
N TRP A 93 16.75 -9.44 6.97
CA TRP A 93 16.48 -9.94 8.32
C TRP A 93 16.41 -11.47 8.33
N ASP A 94 16.94 -12.09 9.39
CA ASP A 94 16.87 -13.51 9.67
C ASP A 94 15.84 -13.78 10.79
N PRO A 95 14.72 -14.46 10.49
CA PRO A 95 13.74 -14.86 11.50
C PRO A 95 14.31 -15.77 12.60
N HIS A 96 15.40 -16.50 12.33
CA HIS A 96 16.06 -17.42 13.26
C HIS A 96 17.29 -16.79 13.93
N CYS A 97 17.29 -15.46 14.10
CA CYS A 97 18.37 -14.75 14.76
C CYS A 97 18.60 -15.23 16.21
N PRO A 98 19.82 -15.09 16.75
CA PRO A 98 20.15 -15.56 18.11
C PRO A 98 19.55 -14.69 19.23
N LEU A 99 18.91 -13.57 18.90
CA LEU A 99 18.35 -12.63 19.87
C LEU A 99 16.94 -13.05 20.27
N THR A 100 16.64 -12.88 21.56
CA THR A 100 15.26 -13.01 22.05
C THR A 100 14.43 -11.79 21.64
N SER A 101 13.10 -11.97 21.50
CA SER A 101 12.16 -10.85 21.24
C SER A 101 12.38 -9.68 22.21
N LYS A 102 12.63 -9.98 23.50
CA LYS A 102 12.90 -8.97 24.52
C LYS A 102 14.16 -8.15 24.24
N GLN A 103 15.23 -8.78 23.75
CA GLN A 103 16.48 -8.07 23.41
C GLN A 103 16.28 -7.17 22.19
N ILE A 104 15.51 -7.62 21.20
CA ILE A 104 15.15 -6.82 20.03
C ILE A 104 14.32 -5.61 20.47
N ASP A 105 13.27 -5.81 21.28
CA ASP A 105 12.45 -4.73 21.81
C ASP A 105 13.27 -3.70 22.61
N GLN A 106 14.21 -4.18 23.44
CA GLN A 106 15.12 -3.33 24.20
C GLN A 106 16.04 -2.52 23.27
N PHE A 107 16.59 -3.14 22.22
CA PHE A 107 17.40 -2.45 21.23
C PHE A 107 16.61 -1.37 20.49
N LEU A 108 15.36 -1.66 20.11
CA LEU A 108 14.47 -0.67 19.50
C LEU A 108 14.14 0.51 20.45
N VAL A 109 14.05 0.27 21.75
CA VAL A 109 13.94 1.36 22.75
C VAL A 109 15.21 2.21 22.77
N VAL A 110 16.39 1.57 22.74
CA VAL A 110 17.68 2.29 22.71
C VAL A 110 17.81 3.14 21.44
N ALA A 111 17.49 2.59 20.27
CA ALA A 111 17.52 3.32 19.01
C ALA A 111 16.61 4.56 19.03
N ARG A 112 15.40 4.45 19.58
CA ARG A 112 14.49 5.60 19.77
C ARG A 112 15.04 6.64 20.74
N ALA A 113 15.67 6.22 21.83
CA ALA A 113 16.30 7.14 22.78
C ALA A 113 17.47 7.90 22.13
N VAL A 114 18.30 7.20 21.35
CA VAL A 114 19.38 7.80 20.56
C VAL A 114 18.81 8.80 19.55
N GLY A 115 17.78 8.43 18.79
CA GLY A 115 17.13 9.31 17.83
C GLY A 115 16.48 10.54 18.46
N THR A 116 15.98 10.43 19.69
CA THR A 116 15.44 11.57 20.46
C THR A 116 16.57 12.51 20.88
N PHE A 117 17.68 11.95 21.37
CA PHE A 117 18.85 12.72 21.76
C PHE A 117 19.51 13.41 20.55
N ALA A 118 19.60 12.74 19.41
CA ALA A 118 20.11 13.32 18.17
C ALA A 118 19.35 14.58 17.74
N ARG A 119 18.01 14.55 17.79
CA ARG A 119 17.15 15.70 17.50
C ARG A 119 17.30 16.86 18.49
N ALA A 120 17.64 16.56 19.74
CA ALA A 120 17.92 17.58 20.75
C ALA A 120 19.25 18.29 20.51
N LEU A 121 20.22 17.61 19.88
CA LEU A 121 21.50 18.21 19.49
C LEU A 121 21.45 18.94 18.15
N ASP A 122 20.51 18.57 17.26
CA ASP A 122 20.38 19.20 15.96
C ASP A 122 19.50 20.46 15.99
N CYS A 123 20.09 21.62 15.67
CA CYS A 123 19.41 22.91 15.71
C CYS A 123 18.22 22.99 14.71
N SER A 124 18.27 22.27 13.58
CA SER A 124 17.16 22.26 12.61
C SER A 124 15.96 21.46 13.12
N SER A 125 16.21 20.34 13.80
CA SER A 125 15.18 19.56 14.50
C SER A 125 14.59 20.32 15.68
N SER A 126 15.37 21.07 16.45
CA SER A 126 14.88 21.79 17.63
C SER A 126 13.82 22.86 17.29
N VAL A 127 13.92 23.47 16.10
CA VAL A 127 12.91 24.42 15.59
C VAL A 127 11.62 23.71 15.17
N ARG A 128 11.72 22.49 14.59
CA ARG A 128 10.57 21.72 14.08
C ARG A 128 9.87 20.89 15.15
N GLN A 129 10.63 20.39 16.12
CA GLN A 129 10.17 19.54 17.22
C GLN A 129 10.48 20.22 18.57
N PRO A 130 9.81 21.34 18.90
CA PRO A 130 10.19 22.21 20.02
C PRO A 130 10.00 21.58 21.40
N SER A 131 9.33 20.43 21.48
CA SER A 131 9.06 19.72 22.72
C SER A 131 9.70 18.34 22.73
N LEU A 132 9.99 17.85 23.94
CA LEU A 132 10.54 16.51 24.16
C LEU A 132 9.61 15.41 23.64
N HIS A 133 8.30 15.53 23.86
CA HIS A 133 7.34 14.51 23.43
C HIS A 133 7.22 14.44 21.91
N MET A 134 7.34 15.58 21.21
CA MET A 134 7.34 15.65 19.75
C MET A 134 8.62 15.00 19.18
N SER A 135 9.79 15.32 19.74
CA SER A 135 11.06 14.67 19.36
C SER A 135 11.04 13.16 19.62
N ALA A 136 10.46 12.71 20.73
CA ALA A 136 10.33 11.29 21.04
C ALA A 136 9.35 10.56 20.10
N ALA A 137 8.25 11.22 19.72
CA ALA A 137 7.30 10.69 18.75
C ALA A 137 7.94 10.56 17.36
N ALA A 138 8.68 11.59 16.91
CA ALA A 138 9.41 11.57 15.64
C ALA A 138 10.46 10.45 15.61
N ALA A 139 11.27 10.30 16.66
CA ALA A 139 12.23 9.21 16.80
C ALA A 139 11.57 7.81 16.89
N SER A 140 10.28 7.73 17.24
CA SER A 140 9.53 6.47 17.32
C SER A 140 8.88 6.05 16.00
N ARG A 141 9.02 6.84 14.92
CA ARG A 141 8.49 6.51 13.59
C ARG A 141 9.24 5.33 12.96
N ASP A 142 8.57 4.66 12.04
CA ASP A 142 9.02 3.39 11.48
C ASP A 142 10.38 3.47 10.79
N ILE A 143 10.76 4.61 10.20
CA ILE A 143 12.08 4.76 9.58
C ILE A 143 13.22 4.50 10.58
N THR A 144 13.07 4.93 11.84
CA THR A 144 14.06 4.68 12.90
C THR A 144 14.05 3.20 13.30
N LEU A 145 12.87 2.58 13.33
CA LEU A 145 12.72 1.16 13.67
C LEU A 145 13.32 0.26 12.57
N PHE A 146 13.04 0.55 11.30
CA PHE A 146 13.63 -0.15 10.16
C PHE A 146 15.15 -0.02 10.16
N HIS A 147 15.67 1.20 10.36
CA HIS A 147 17.11 1.41 10.46
C HIS A 147 17.72 0.60 11.62
N ALA A 148 17.06 0.54 12.78
CA ALA A 148 17.52 -0.25 13.91
C ALA A 148 17.54 -1.77 13.61
N MET A 149 16.48 -2.30 12.98
CA MET A 149 16.40 -3.71 12.60
C MET A 149 17.47 -4.09 11.57
N ASP A 150 17.67 -3.23 10.58
CA ASP A 150 18.72 -3.37 9.56
C ASP A 150 20.13 -3.31 10.19
N THR A 151 20.34 -2.41 11.15
CA THR A 151 21.59 -2.33 11.93
C THR A 151 21.85 -3.62 12.70
N LEU A 152 20.84 -4.21 13.34
CA LEU A 152 21.01 -5.52 13.99
C LEU A 152 21.43 -6.60 12.99
N HIS A 153 20.79 -6.67 11.82
CA HIS A 153 21.11 -7.67 10.81
C HIS A 153 22.53 -7.51 10.27
N ARG A 154 22.91 -6.30 9.84
CA ARG A 154 24.23 -6.00 9.26
C ARG A 154 25.38 -6.25 10.24
N HIS A 155 25.12 -6.10 11.54
CA HIS A 155 26.10 -6.37 12.60
C HIS A 155 26.03 -7.80 13.15
N GLY A 156 25.44 -8.73 12.39
CA GLY A 156 25.41 -10.15 12.74
C GLY A 156 24.68 -10.41 14.06
N TYR A 157 23.72 -9.56 14.42
CA TYR A 157 22.95 -9.61 15.66
C TYR A 157 23.77 -9.43 16.95
N ASP A 158 25.00 -8.91 16.87
CA ASP A 158 25.74 -8.49 18.06
C ASP A 158 25.23 -7.13 18.56
N LEU A 159 24.56 -7.13 19.71
CA LEU A 159 24.03 -5.92 20.34
C LEU A 159 25.12 -4.89 20.64
N SER A 160 26.33 -5.33 21.03
CA SER A 160 27.40 -4.41 21.39
C SER A 160 27.89 -3.65 20.16
N SER A 161 28.19 -4.38 19.08
CA SER A 161 28.56 -3.79 17.80
C SER A 161 27.44 -2.90 17.23
N ALA A 162 26.19 -3.36 17.25
CA ALA A 162 25.05 -2.60 16.75
C ALA A 162 24.84 -1.27 17.52
N ILE A 163 24.96 -1.26 18.85
CA ILE A 163 24.85 -0.03 19.66
C ILE A 163 25.97 0.95 19.32
N SER A 164 27.19 0.47 19.08
CA SER A 164 28.33 1.33 18.75
C SER A 164 28.12 2.14 17.47
N VAL A 165 27.35 1.60 16.52
CA VAL A 165 27.04 2.27 15.24
C VAL A 165 25.85 3.22 15.34
N LEU A 166 25.00 3.11 16.36
CA LEU A 166 23.98 4.14 16.63
C LEU A 166 24.60 5.44 17.15
N VAL A 167 25.81 5.41 17.70
CA VAL A 167 26.54 6.58 18.22
C VAL A 167 28.00 6.56 17.75
N PRO A 168 28.26 6.77 16.44
CA PRO A 168 29.62 6.87 15.93
C PRO A 168 30.36 8.10 16.51
N GLN A 169 31.68 8.18 16.28
CA GLN A 169 32.52 9.27 16.81
C GLN A 169 32.05 10.69 16.41
N GLY A 170 31.24 10.80 15.34
CA GLY A 170 30.67 12.07 14.86
C GLY A 170 29.36 12.50 15.54
N GLY A 171 28.78 11.67 16.42
CA GLY A 171 27.50 11.95 17.09
C GLY A 171 26.44 10.88 16.82
N PRO A 172 25.28 10.94 17.50
CA PRO A 172 24.21 9.96 17.36
C PRO A 172 23.56 9.99 15.98
N VAL A 173 23.15 8.82 15.48
CA VAL A 173 22.47 8.69 14.18
C VAL A 173 21.08 9.33 14.24
N LEU A 174 20.74 10.08 13.17
CA LEU A 174 19.47 10.74 13.01
C LEU A 174 18.77 10.24 11.73
N CYS A 175 17.67 9.50 11.89
CA CYS A 175 16.82 9.05 10.79
C CYS A 175 15.58 9.94 10.71
N ARG A 176 15.34 10.59 9.56
CA ARG A 176 14.14 11.38 9.27
C ARG A 176 13.49 10.82 8.01
N ASP A 177 12.17 10.77 7.99
CA ASP A 177 11.42 10.55 6.76
C ASP A 177 10.96 11.89 6.18
N GLU A 178 10.44 11.85 4.95
CA GLU A 178 9.98 13.04 4.22
C GLU A 178 9.04 13.94 5.05
N MET A 179 8.18 13.33 5.87
CA MET A 179 7.24 14.08 6.72
C MET A 179 7.96 14.95 7.76
N GLU A 180 9.11 14.51 8.28
CA GLU A 180 9.94 15.31 9.19
C GLU A 180 10.99 16.16 8.47
N GLU A 181 11.48 15.68 7.31
CA GLU A 181 12.54 16.31 6.55
C GLU A 181 12.10 17.57 5.80
N TRP A 182 10.82 17.67 5.44
CA TRP A 182 10.28 18.88 4.84
C TRP A 182 10.35 20.09 5.78
N SER A 183 10.73 21.23 5.22
CA SER A 183 10.64 22.53 5.87
C SER A 183 9.18 22.98 6.02
N ALA A 184 8.94 23.92 6.92
CA ALA A 184 7.61 24.52 7.08
C ALA A 184 7.12 25.18 5.78
N SER A 185 8.01 25.76 4.97
CA SER A 185 7.67 26.32 3.66
C SER A 185 7.25 25.26 2.65
N GLU A 186 7.96 24.13 2.58
CA GLU A 186 7.63 23.03 1.66
C GLU A 186 6.30 22.37 2.05
N ALA A 187 6.06 22.16 3.34
CA ALA A 187 4.79 21.64 3.83
C ALA A 187 3.61 22.54 3.44
N ASN A 188 3.75 23.87 3.63
CA ASN A 188 2.71 24.83 3.23
C ASN A 188 2.50 24.85 1.71
N LEU A 189 3.57 24.83 0.92
CA LEU A 189 3.48 24.75 -0.55
C LEU A 189 2.73 23.50 -0.99
N PHE A 190 2.98 22.37 -0.33
CA PHE A 190 2.28 21.11 -0.62
C PHE A 190 0.80 21.18 -0.27
N GLU A 191 0.43 21.78 0.86
CA GLU A 191 -0.99 21.99 1.23
C GLU A 191 -1.72 22.83 0.18
N GLU A 192 -1.14 23.96 -0.24
CA GLU A 192 -1.70 24.82 -1.29
C GLU A 192 -1.82 24.09 -2.64
N ALA A 193 -0.80 23.33 -3.02
CA ALA A 193 -0.80 22.56 -4.26
C ALA A 193 -1.87 21.46 -4.25
N LEU A 194 -2.07 20.79 -3.11
CA LEU A 194 -3.06 19.75 -2.95
C LEU A 194 -4.49 20.31 -2.99
N GLU A 195 -4.73 21.51 -2.45
CA GLU A 195 -6.01 22.20 -2.60
C GLU A 195 -6.28 22.61 -4.06
N LYS A 196 -5.24 23.03 -4.79
CA LYS A 196 -5.36 23.50 -6.17
C LYS A 196 -5.52 22.37 -7.19
N TYR A 197 -4.71 21.33 -7.09
CA TYR A 197 -4.60 20.25 -8.08
C TYR A 197 -5.17 18.91 -7.60
N GLY A 198 -5.62 18.82 -6.34
CA GLY A 198 -6.11 17.58 -5.77
C GLY A 198 -4.97 16.58 -5.55
N LYS A 199 -5.11 15.36 -6.09
CA LYS A 199 -4.12 14.28 -5.92
C LYS A 199 -3.29 14.04 -7.19
N ASP A 200 -3.17 15.05 -8.05
CA ASP A 200 -2.25 14.98 -9.19
C ASP A 200 -0.82 15.34 -8.75
N PHE A 201 -0.09 14.32 -8.29
CA PHE A 201 1.27 14.52 -7.79
C PHE A 201 2.28 14.91 -8.88
N ASN A 202 1.99 14.67 -10.16
CA ASN A 202 2.88 15.10 -11.24
C ASN A 202 2.82 16.62 -11.40
N ASP A 203 1.61 17.18 -11.44
CA ASP A 203 1.38 18.62 -11.56
C ASP A 203 1.80 19.37 -10.27
N ILE A 204 1.52 18.80 -9.09
CA ILE A 204 2.01 19.34 -7.81
C ILE A 204 3.53 19.42 -7.80
N ARG A 205 4.22 18.35 -8.21
CA ARG A 205 5.69 18.36 -8.25
C ARG A 205 6.19 19.40 -9.25
N GLN A 206 5.63 19.45 -10.46
CA GLN A 206 6.11 20.35 -11.51
C GLN A 206 5.95 21.83 -11.17
N ASP A 207 4.84 22.21 -10.55
CA ASP A 207 4.50 23.63 -10.37
C ASP A 207 4.83 24.17 -8.97
N PHE A 208 4.93 23.31 -7.95
CA PHE A 208 5.05 23.72 -6.54
C PHE A 208 6.29 23.15 -5.81
N VAL A 209 6.80 21.99 -6.23
CA VAL A 209 7.90 21.28 -5.54
C VAL A 209 9.09 21.03 -6.48
N SER A 210 9.15 21.70 -7.63
CA SER A 210 10.29 21.58 -8.55
C SER A 210 11.52 22.19 -7.88
N ASP A 211 12.51 21.34 -7.60
CA ASP A 211 13.82 21.68 -7.07
C ASP A 211 14.44 22.89 -7.79
N GLY A 212 15.03 23.79 -7.01
CA GLY A 212 16.17 24.58 -7.45
C GLY A 212 17.45 23.75 -7.45
#